data_AF-A0A7R9YB33-F1
#
_entry.id   AF-A0A7R9YB33-F1
#
_cell.length_a   1.000
_cell.length_b   1.000
_cell.length_c   1.000
_cell.angle_alpha   90.00
_cell.angle_beta   90.00
_cell.angle_gamma   90.00
#
_symmetry.space_group_name_H-M   'P 1'
#
loop_
_entity.id
_entity.type
_entity.pdbx_description
1 polymer ?
#
loop_
_entity_poly.entity_id
_entity_poly.type
_entity_poly.pdbx_seq_one_letter_code
_entity_poly.pdbx_strand_id
1 'polypeptide(L)'
;MWAKPDAMAAMLHEKSGHPLTGANTAWVPSPTAACLHSLHYFQVSSKECFEKRKRGPWCVSGSAPGGLFRVPVACSASAEVETKLLALGGIEEVTSEVREAAQAILGYVSRWVQLGVGCSKVPDLRNVELMEDRATLRINAQLLANWKLHGVVTENELRATLVEMAEVVDAQNAKDKQYESMIVNGQVRGDGGKGQIAFETAVSLIWTGEEAPNGYTEEVLHQGRRRVKSVVAGSPAVM
;
A
#
# COMPACT_ATOMS: atom_id res chain seq x y z
N MET A 1 7.08 -6.73 8.86
CA MET A 1 5.97 -7.69 8.69
C MET A 1 6.32 -8.66 7.57
N TRP A 2 5.80 -9.89 7.54
CA TRP A 2 5.78 -10.69 6.31
C TRP A 2 4.42 -10.47 5.62
N ALA A 3 4.41 -9.80 4.47
CA ALA A 3 3.17 -9.31 3.84
C ALA A 3 2.61 -10.22 2.73
N LYS A 4 3.24 -11.37 2.48
CA LYS A 4 2.80 -12.38 1.48
C LYS A 4 2.21 -13.61 2.21
N PRO A 5 1.03 -13.51 2.86
CA PRO A 5 0.55 -14.48 3.85
C PRO A 5 0.49 -15.94 3.37
N ASP A 6 0.33 -16.17 2.07
CA ASP A 6 0.26 -17.53 1.50
C ASP A 6 1.62 -18.04 0.96
N ALA A 7 2.64 -17.18 0.87
CA ALA A 7 3.97 -17.53 0.37
C ALA A 7 4.91 -18.06 1.48
N MET A 8 4.48 -19.09 2.22
CA MET A 8 5.22 -19.59 3.40
C MET A 8 6.59 -20.20 3.07
N ALA A 9 6.74 -20.83 1.90
CA ALA A 9 8.04 -21.34 1.45
C ALA A 9 9.06 -20.20 1.28
N ALA A 10 8.67 -19.11 0.61
CA ALA A 10 9.51 -17.92 0.48
C ALA A 10 9.82 -17.30 1.85
N MET A 11 8.84 -17.29 2.78
CA MET A 11 9.06 -16.81 4.14
C MET A 11 10.17 -17.60 4.85
N LEU A 12 10.17 -18.93 4.73
CA LEU A 12 11.19 -19.79 5.33
C LEU A 12 12.59 -19.56 4.73
N HIS A 13 12.67 -19.22 3.44
CA HIS A 13 13.95 -18.90 2.82
C HIS A 13 14.47 -17.50 3.21
N GLU A 14 13.61 -16.49 3.14
CA GLU A 14 14.01 -15.08 3.22
C GLU A 14 14.05 -14.55 4.67
N LYS A 15 13.07 -14.94 5.51
CA LYS A 15 12.83 -14.28 6.80
C LYS A 15 13.84 -14.66 7.89
N SER A 16 14.71 -15.63 7.61
CA SER A 16 15.88 -15.94 8.47
C SER A 16 16.85 -14.75 8.54
N GLY A 17 16.82 -13.84 7.56
CA GLY A 17 17.56 -12.58 7.59
C GLY A 17 17.29 -11.72 8.82
N HIS A 18 16.08 -11.75 9.36
CA HIS A 18 15.72 -10.97 10.57
C HIS A 18 16.45 -11.43 11.84
N PRO A 19 16.43 -12.71 12.27
CA PRO A 19 17.22 -13.13 13.42
C PRO A 19 18.74 -13.02 13.18
N LEU A 20 19.22 -13.20 11.93
CA LEU A 20 20.62 -12.95 11.57
C LEU A 20 21.02 -11.49 11.86
N THR A 21 20.07 -10.57 11.70
CA THR A 21 19.90 -9.25 12.35
C THR A 21 20.47 -8.99 13.73
N GLY A 22 20.43 -10.02 14.58
CA GLY A 22 20.35 -9.83 16.03
C GLY A 22 18.95 -9.40 16.52
N ALA A 23 17.94 -9.37 15.63
CA ALA A 23 16.57 -9.07 16.04
C ALA A 23 16.00 -10.25 16.85
N ASN A 24 15.57 -9.99 18.09
CA ASN A 24 15.00 -10.99 18.98
C ASN A 24 13.52 -11.29 18.70
N THR A 25 12.87 -10.51 17.82
CA THR A 25 11.50 -10.73 17.36
C THR A 25 11.31 -10.14 15.95
N ALA A 26 10.34 -10.64 15.21
CA ALA A 26 9.94 -10.12 13.91
C ALA A 26 8.45 -10.39 13.65
N TRP A 27 7.77 -9.42 13.05
CA TRP A 27 6.32 -9.51 12.81
C TRP A 27 5.96 -10.52 11.72
N VAL A 28 4.93 -11.32 12.00
CA VAL A 28 4.32 -12.36 11.14
C VAL A 28 2.80 -12.16 11.09
N PRO A 29 2.12 -12.52 9.98
CA PRO A 29 0.72 -12.18 9.77
C PRO A 29 -0.28 -13.19 10.36
N SER A 30 0.16 -14.37 10.80
CA SER A 30 -0.74 -15.44 11.27
C SER A 30 -0.07 -16.39 12.28
N PRO A 31 -0.86 -17.15 13.07
CA PRO A 31 -0.32 -18.20 13.92
C PRO A 31 0.49 -19.26 13.16
N THR A 32 0.07 -19.65 11.96
CA THR A 32 0.82 -20.57 11.08
C THR A 32 2.19 -20.00 10.73
N ALA A 33 2.24 -18.74 10.31
CA ALA A 33 3.49 -18.06 10.00
C ALA A 33 4.39 -17.93 11.25
N ALA A 34 3.80 -17.73 12.44
CA ALA A 34 4.53 -17.71 13.70
C ALA A 34 5.19 -19.07 14.01
N CYS A 35 4.44 -20.17 13.86
CA CYS A 35 4.95 -21.53 14.06
C CYS A 35 6.13 -21.81 13.13
N LEU A 36 6.00 -21.53 11.83
CA LEU A 36 7.08 -21.71 10.85
C LEU A 36 8.28 -20.80 11.13
N HIS A 37 8.06 -19.52 11.43
CA HIS A 37 9.15 -18.58 11.69
C HIS A 37 9.95 -18.92 12.95
N SER A 38 9.35 -19.63 13.92
CA SER A 38 10.06 -20.10 15.11
C SER A 38 11.27 -20.99 14.77
N LEU A 39 11.21 -21.73 13.65
CA LEU A 39 12.33 -22.54 13.16
C LEU A 39 13.59 -21.71 12.92
N HIS A 40 13.46 -20.46 12.46
CA HIS A 40 14.62 -19.58 12.26
C HIS A 40 15.32 -19.25 13.58
N TYR A 41 14.58 -19.17 14.69
CA TYR A 41 15.16 -18.90 16.01
C TYR A 41 15.79 -20.14 16.65
N PHE A 42 15.41 -21.35 16.22
CA PHE A 42 16.14 -22.57 16.55
C PHE A 42 17.42 -22.73 15.71
N GLN A 43 17.40 -22.25 14.47
CA GLN A 43 18.57 -22.29 13.56
C GLN A 43 19.59 -21.18 13.84
N VAL A 44 19.11 -20.02 14.32
CA VAL A 44 19.93 -18.82 14.52
C VAL A 44 19.74 -18.29 15.93
N SER A 45 20.83 -18.25 16.71
CA SER A 45 20.87 -17.55 17.99
C SER A 45 20.90 -16.03 17.78
N SER A 46 19.73 -15.39 17.81
CA SER A 46 19.60 -13.93 17.68
C SER A 46 20.43 -13.17 18.73
N LYS A 47 20.54 -13.73 19.95
CA LYS A 47 21.39 -13.20 21.02
C LYS A 47 22.87 -13.17 20.60
N GLU A 48 23.39 -14.25 20.05
CA GLU A 48 24.79 -14.29 19.59
C GLU A 48 25.01 -13.34 18.41
N CYS A 49 24.07 -13.27 17.47
CA CYS A 49 24.12 -12.31 16.36
C CYS A 49 24.16 -10.87 16.87
N PHE A 50 23.34 -10.54 17.88
CA PHE A 50 23.34 -9.23 18.51
C PHE A 50 24.68 -8.93 19.22
N GLU A 51 25.20 -9.86 20.03
CA GLU A 51 26.48 -9.69 20.72
C GLU A 51 27.66 -9.53 19.74
N LYS A 52 27.66 -10.27 18.62
CA LYS A 52 28.65 -10.10 17.55
C LYS A 52 28.57 -8.70 16.94
N ARG A 53 27.38 -8.17 16.67
CA ARG A 53 27.20 -6.80 16.14
C ARG A 53 27.62 -5.73 17.13
N LYS A 54 27.28 -5.90 18.41
CA LYS A 54 27.67 -4.98 19.48
C LYS A 54 29.19 -4.80 19.58
N ARG A 55 29.96 -5.86 19.27
CA ARG A 55 31.43 -5.84 19.23
C ARG A 55 32.00 -5.34 17.90
N GLY A 56 31.19 -5.33 16.84
CA GLY A 56 31.56 -4.75 15.56
C GLY A 56 31.58 -3.22 15.60
N PRO A 57 32.14 -2.57 14.57
CA PRO A 57 32.05 -1.12 14.45
C PRO A 57 30.59 -0.69 14.44
N TRP A 58 30.26 0.32 15.25
CA TRP A 58 28.90 0.89 15.35
C TRP A 58 28.40 1.40 13.98
N CYS A 59 29.34 1.81 13.13
CA CYS A 59 29.12 2.21 11.76
C CYS A 59 29.54 1.06 10.83
N VAL A 60 28.57 0.27 10.36
CA VAL A 60 28.77 -0.53 9.15
C VAL A 60 28.91 0.45 7.98
N SER A 61 29.82 0.21 7.04
CA SER A 61 29.84 0.91 5.74
C SER A 61 28.41 1.09 5.21
N GLY A 62 27.94 2.35 5.04
CA GLY A 62 26.56 2.68 4.64
C GLY A 62 25.58 3.08 5.77
N SER A 63 25.97 2.95 7.04
CA SER A 63 25.19 3.39 8.21
C SER A 63 25.72 4.67 8.88
N ALA A 64 26.62 5.39 8.18
CA ALA A 64 26.93 6.77 8.55
C ALA A 64 25.62 7.59 8.56
N PRO A 65 25.48 8.61 9.44
CA PRO A 65 24.30 9.48 9.48
C PRO A 65 23.85 9.97 8.11
N GLY A 66 24.80 10.21 7.18
CA GLY A 66 24.52 10.61 5.80
C GLY A 66 23.66 9.63 4.98
N GLY A 67 23.64 8.32 5.31
CA GLY A 67 22.77 7.36 4.65
C GLY A 67 21.29 7.58 4.99
N LEU A 68 20.97 7.93 6.23
CA LEU A 68 19.61 8.24 6.68
C LEU A 68 19.10 9.56 6.09
N PHE A 69 19.99 10.53 5.90
CA PHE A 69 19.67 11.83 5.30
C PHE A 69 19.69 11.83 3.77
N ARG A 70 19.97 10.67 3.13
CA ARG A 70 19.89 10.54 1.68
C ARG A 70 18.43 10.33 1.27
N VAL A 71 17.80 11.38 0.78
CA VAL A 71 16.43 11.32 0.27
C VAL A 71 16.38 10.39 -0.96
N PRO A 72 15.46 9.41 -1.02
CA PRO A 72 15.40 8.42 -2.09
C PRO A 72 14.70 8.98 -3.35
N VAL A 73 15.29 10.01 -3.96
CA VAL A 73 14.81 10.57 -5.24
C VAL A 73 15.55 9.94 -6.42
N ALA A 74 14.81 9.58 -7.47
CA ALA A 74 15.38 8.99 -8.69
C ALA A 74 16.19 10.02 -9.51
N CYS A 75 15.72 11.27 -9.56
CA CYS A 75 16.40 12.39 -10.22
C CYS A 75 15.95 13.73 -9.61
N SER A 76 16.46 14.85 -10.13
CA SER A 76 16.04 16.20 -9.72
C SER A 76 14.55 16.44 -10.01
N ALA A 77 13.85 17.12 -9.09
CA ALA A 77 12.45 17.54 -9.31
C ALA A 77 12.27 18.43 -10.55
N SER A 78 13.30 19.22 -10.90
CA SER A 78 13.33 20.10 -12.08
C SER A 78 13.71 19.39 -13.39
N ALA A 79 13.96 18.08 -13.36
CA ALA A 79 14.30 17.33 -14.56
C ALA A 79 13.09 17.26 -15.53
N GLU A 80 13.41 17.17 -16.82
CA GLU A 80 12.41 16.94 -17.86
C GLU A 80 11.73 15.57 -17.68
N VAL A 81 10.51 15.45 -18.21
CA VAL A 81 9.68 14.23 -18.05
C VAL A 81 10.41 12.99 -18.58
N GLU A 82 11.05 13.08 -19.75
CA GLU A 82 11.80 11.97 -20.32
C GLU A 82 12.95 11.50 -19.41
N THR A 83 13.65 12.43 -18.77
CA THR A 83 14.72 12.10 -17.81
C THR A 83 14.16 11.44 -16.55
N LYS A 84 12.99 11.89 -16.06
CA LYS A 84 12.29 11.27 -14.93
C LYS A 84 11.89 9.83 -15.24
N LEU A 85 11.28 9.61 -16.41
CA LEU A 85 10.87 8.28 -16.85
C LEU A 85 12.09 7.36 -16.99
N LEU A 86 13.16 7.82 -17.64
CA LEU A 86 14.39 7.03 -17.79
C LEU A 86 15.00 6.65 -16.43
N ALA A 87 15.03 7.58 -15.47
CA ALA A 87 15.54 7.32 -14.12
C ALA A 87 14.67 6.32 -13.33
N LEU A 88 13.40 6.16 -13.72
CA LEU A 88 12.43 5.23 -13.12
C LEU A 88 12.27 3.92 -13.90
N GLY A 89 13.12 3.65 -14.90
CA GLY A 89 13.06 2.40 -15.69
C GLY A 89 12.21 2.48 -16.96
N GLY A 90 11.69 3.67 -17.31
CA GLY A 90 10.93 3.92 -18.53
C GLY A 90 9.42 3.97 -18.32
N ILE A 91 8.69 4.25 -19.39
CA ILE A 91 7.23 4.45 -19.35
C ILE A 91 6.47 3.17 -18.96
N GLU A 92 6.95 2.00 -19.37
CA GLU A 92 6.31 0.72 -19.06
C GLU A 92 6.38 0.41 -17.57
N GLU A 93 7.55 0.59 -16.95
CA GLU A 93 7.75 0.40 -15.50
C GLU A 93 6.90 1.38 -14.69
N VAL A 94 6.92 2.66 -15.07
CA VAL A 94 6.09 3.71 -14.44
C VAL A 94 4.60 3.38 -14.56
N THR A 95 4.16 2.92 -15.74
CA THR A 95 2.76 2.53 -15.96
C THR A 95 2.38 1.32 -15.10
N SER A 96 3.24 0.31 -15.02
CA SER A 96 3.03 -0.87 -14.18
C SER A 96 2.90 -0.48 -12.71
N GLU A 97 3.84 0.32 -12.20
CA GLU A 97 3.86 0.77 -10.80
C GLU A 97 2.60 1.58 -10.45
N VAL A 98 2.16 2.47 -11.35
CA VAL A 98 0.95 3.27 -11.16
C VAL A 98 -0.30 2.39 -11.08
N ARG A 99 -0.38 1.37 -11.93
CA ARG A 99 -1.48 0.40 -11.92
C ARG A 99 -1.49 -0.44 -10.66
N GLU A 100 -0.33 -0.98 -10.25
CA GLU A 100 -0.19 -1.76 -9.02
C GLU A 100 -0.57 -0.94 -7.78
N ALA A 101 -0.05 0.29 -7.67
CA ALA A 101 -0.37 1.18 -6.57
C ALA A 101 -1.87 1.56 -6.55
N ALA A 102 -2.45 1.91 -7.71
CA ALA A 102 -3.87 2.23 -7.83
C ALA A 102 -4.77 1.04 -7.43
N GLN A 103 -4.44 -0.16 -7.90
CA GLN A 103 -5.16 -1.38 -7.58
C GLN A 103 -5.09 -1.70 -6.07
N ALA A 104 -3.90 -1.61 -5.46
CA ALA A 104 -3.73 -1.84 -4.03
C ALA A 104 -4.52 -0.83 -3.18
N ILE A 105 -4.46 0.46 -3.53
CA ILE A 105 -5.25 1.52 -2.88
C ILE A 105 -6.75 1.19 -2.95
N LEU A 106 -7.27 0.92 -4.15
CA LEU A 106 -8.68 0.66 -4.38
C LEU A 106 -9.15 -0.63 -3.68
N GLY A 107 -8.36 -1.70 -3.74
CA GLY A 107 -8.64 -2.97 -3.10
C GLY A 107 -8.73 -2.86 -1.57
N TYR A 108 -7.82 -2.11 -0.95
CA TYR A 108 -7.86 -1.88 0.49
C TYR A 108 -8.96 -0.90 0.89
N VAL A 109 -9.05 0.26 0.24
CA VAL A 109 -10.00 1.34 0.58
C VAL A 109 -11.44 0.87 0.41
N SER A 110 -11.76 0.12 -0.63
CA SER A 110 -13.12 -0.39 -0.85
C SER A 110 -13.61 -1.23 0.33
N ARG A 111 -12.80 -2.17 0.83
CA ARG A 111 -13.15 -2.98 2.00
C ARG A 111 -13.14 -2.16 3.30
N TRP A 112 -12.21 -1.22 3.44
CA TRP A 112 -12.13 -0.36 4.63
C TRP A 112 -13.35 0.54 4.77
N VAL A 113 -13.69 1.26 3.70
CA VAL A 113 -14.75 2.28 3.67
C VAL A 113 -16.12 1.63 3.62
N GLN A 114 -16.34 0.65 2.74
CA GLN A 114 -17.66 0.01 2.58
C GLN A 114 -17.98 -0.91 3.75
N LEU A 115 -17.02 -1.73 4.19
CA LEU A 115 -17.25 -2.84 5.12
C LEU A 115 -16.69 -2.60 6.53
N GLY A 116 -15.75 -1.67 6.69
CA GLY A 116 -15.08 -1.43 7.98
C GLY A 116 -13.98 -2.44 8.29
N VAL A 117 -13.36 -3.03 7.26
CA VAL A 117 -12.30 -4.03 7.40
C VAL A 117 -10.93 -3.35 7.37
N GLY A 118 -10.23 -3.37 8.50
CA GLY A 118 -8.97 -2.64 8.72
C GLY A 118 -7.70 -3.29 8.19
N CYS A 119 -7.77 -4.54 7.74
CA CYS A 119 -6.68 -5.28 7.13
C CYS A 119 -7.28 -6.29 6.15
N SER A 120 -6.80 -6.28 4.91
CA SER A 120 -7.34 -7.10 3.84
C SER A 120 -6.24 -7.88 3.15
N LYS A 121 -6.61 -9.06 2.65
CA LYS A 121 -5.81 -9.76 1.66
C LYS A 121 -6.27 -9.27 0.29
N VAL A 122 -5.43 -8.53 -0.42
CA VAL A 122 -5.73 -7.95 -1.72
C VAL A 122 -4.82 -8.63 -2.75
N PRO A 123 -5.37 -9.32 -3.77
CA PRO A 123 -4.56 -9.86 -4.86
C PRO A 123 -3.86 -8.72 -5.59
N ASP A 124 -2.59 -8.85 -5.95
CA ASP A 124 -1.93 -7.94 -6.90
C ASP A 124 -2.36 -8.25 -8.35
N LEU A 125 -1.81 -7.54 -9.34
CA LEU A 125 -2.09 -7.77 -10.77
C LEU A 125 -1.68 -9.17 -11.28
N ARG A 126 -0.84 -9.88 -10.53
CA ARG A 126 -0.43 -11.27 -10.81
C ARG A 126 -1.23 -12.29 -9.99
N ASN A 127 -2.28 -11.84 -9.29
CA ASN A 127 -3.09 -12.61 -8.35
C ASN A 127 -2.32 -13.19 -7.16
N VAL A 128 -1.20 -12.57 -6.78
CA VAL A 128 -0.53 -12.86 -5.51
C VAL A 128 -1.22 -12.08 -4.41
N GLU A 129 -1.73 -12.79 -3.43
CA GLU A 129 -2.44 -12.19 -2.32
C GLU A 129 -1.50 -11.51 -1.31
N LEU A 130 -1.63 -10.19 -1.18
CA LEU A 130 -0.83 -9.34 -0.31
C LEU A 130 -1.65 -8.85 0.89
N MET A 131 -1.00 -8.75 2.05
CA MET A 131 -1.59 -8.15 3.24
C MET A 131 -1.51 -6.62 3.12
N GLU A 132 -2.67 -5.99 3.01
CA GLU A 132 -2.82 -4.54 2.94
C GLU A 132 -3.36 -3.97 4.27
N ASP A 133 -2.75 -2.87 4.70
CA ASP A 133 -3.16 -2.08 5.86
C ASP A 133 -2.98 -0.57 5.57
N ARG A 134 -3.15 0.28 6.60
CA ARG A 134 -2.98 1.74 6.41
C ARG A 134 -1.54 2.14 6.08
N ALA A 135 -0.54 1.35 6.43
CA ALA A 135 0.86 1.66 6.14
C ALA A 135 1.19 1.39 4.66
N THR A 136 0.74 0.26 4.10
CA THR A 136 0.88 -0.01 2.66
C THR A 136 0.06 0.99 1.83
N LEU A 137 -1.17 1.29 2.27
CA LEU A 137 -1.99 2.36 1.68
C LEU A 137 -1.25 3.71 1.65
N ARG A 138 -0.62 4.10 2.76
CA ARG A 138 0.13 5.35 2.88
C ARG A 138 1.28 5.43 1.88
N ILE A 139 2.03 4.33 1.71
CA ILE A 139 3.13 4.26 0.73
C ILE A 139 2.60 4.52 -0.68
N ASN A 140 1.59 3.75 -1.10
CA ASN A 140 1.03 3.84 -2.45
C ASN A 140 0.37 5.19 -2.71
N ALA A 141 -0.42 5.71 -1.76
CA ALA A 141 -1.06 7.02 -1.92
C ALA A 141 -0.04 8.16 -2.02
N GLN A 142 1.02 8.14 -1.21
CA GLN A 142 2.07 9.16 -1.25
C GLN A 142 2.96 9.04 -2.49
N LEU A 143 3.22 7.81 -2.98
CA LEU A 143 3.93 7.59 -4.24
C LEU A 143 3.17 8.26 -5.40
N LEU A 144 1.87 7.99 -5.54
CA LEU A 144 1.05 8.55 -6.61
C LEU A 144 0.86 10.06 -6.45
N ALA A 145 0.69 10.56 -5.22
CA ALA A 145 0.63 12.00 -4.96
C ALA A 145 1.95 12.70 -5.35
N ASN A 146 3.10 12.11 -5.01
CA ASN A 146 4.41 12.63 -5.37
C ASN A 146 4.66 12.62 -6.89
N TRP A 147 4.33 11.52 -7.56
CA TRP A 147 4.51 11.39 -9.00
C TRP A 147 3.61 12.34 -9.79
N LYS A 148 2.37 12.56 -9.32
CA LYS A 148 1.47 13.59 -9.83
C LYS A 148 2.06 14.99 -9.65
N LEU A 149 2.53 15.33 -8.43
CA LEU A 149 3.11 16.64 -8.11
C LEU A 149 4.31 16.98 -9.00
N HIS A 150 5.16 15.99 -9.30
CA HIS A 150 6.37 16.19 -10.09
C HIS A 150 6.18 15.91 -11.59
N GLY A 151 4.96 15.65 -12.06
CA GLY A 151 4.64 15.43 -13.47
C GLY A 151 5.26 14.16 -14.06
N VAL A 152 5.48 13.13 -13.23
CA VAL A 152 5.83 11.77 -13.70
C VAL A 152 4.61 11.12 -14.36
N VAL A 153 3.42 11.41 -13.84
CA VAL A 153 2.13 11.03 -14.41
C VAL A 153 1.21 12.25 -14.47
N THR A 154 0.40 12.33 -15.51
CA THR A 154 -0.62 13.37 -15.62
C THR A 154 -1.88 13.01 -14.81
N GLU A 155 -2.67 14.02 -14.44
CA GLU A 155 -3.94 13.77 -13.75
C GLU A 155 -4.90 12.92 -14.58
N ASN A 156 -4.92 13.10 -15.90
CA ASN A 156 -5.80 12.35 -16.80
C ASN A 156 -5.42 10.87 -16.85
N GLU A 157 -4.13 10.56 -17.01
CA GLU A 157 -3.63 9.18 -16.99
C GLU A 157 -3.92 8.50 -15.65
N LEU A 158 -3.70 9.22 -14.55
CA LEU A 158 -3.94 8.69 -13.20
C LEU A 158 -5.42 8.44 -12.94
N ARG A 159 -6.32 9.34 -13.37
CA ARG A 159 -7.78 9.14 -13.28
C ARG A 159 -8.23 7.96 -14.12
N ALA A 160 -7.75 7.84 -15.36
CA ALA A 160 -8.08 6.72 -16.24
C ALA A 160 -7.62 5.39 -15.62
N THR A 161 -6.40 5.36 -15.07
CA THR A 161 -5.87 4.16 -14.40
C THR A 161 -6.68 3.79 -13.17
N LEU A 162 -7.13 4.75 -12.36
CA LEU A 162 -7.97 4.49 -11.20
C LEU A 162 -9.33 3.87 -11.60
N VAL A 163 -9.95 4.35 -12.68
CA VAL A 163 -11.20 3.75 -13.19
C VAL A 163 -10.96 2.32 -13.66
N GLU A 164 -9.92 2.10 -14.46
CA GLU A 164 -9.57 0.76 -14.94
C GLU A 164 -9.28 -0.20 -13.78
N MET A 165 -8.50 0.21 -12.78
CA MET A 165 -8.17 -0.62 -11.64
C MET A 165 -9.36 -0.84 -10.70
N ALA A 166 -10.33 0.08 -10.68
CA ALA A 166 -11.57 -0.11 -9.95
C ALA A 166 -12.43 -1.23 -10.57
N GLU A 167 -12.43 -1.37 -11.90
CA GLU A 167 -13.09 -2.51 -12.57
C GLU A 167 -12.43 -3.85 -12.19
N VAL A 168 -11.09 -3.89 -12.12
CA VAL A 168 -10.35 -5.07 -11.66
C VAL A 168 -10.72 -5.43 -10.23
N VAL A 169 -10.74 -4.45 -9.33
CA VAL A 169 -11.10 -4.64 -7.91
C VAL A 169 -12.56 -5.07 -7.76
N ASP A 170 -13.48 -4.51 -8.56
CA ASP A 170 -14.88 -4.91 -8.59
C ASP A 170 -15.04 -6.37 -9.00
N ALA A 171 -14.31 -6.80 -10.04
CA ALA A 171 -14.30 -8.19 -10.48
C ALA A 171 -13.74 -9.14 -9.41
N GLN A 172 -12.67 -8.74 -8.71
CA GLN A 172 -12.08 -9.51 -7.61
C GLN A 172 -13.06 -9.69 -6.44
N ASN A 173 -13.93 -8.72 -6.19
CA ASN A 173 -14.90 -8.74 -5.08
C ASN A 173 -16.32 -9.19 -5.49
N ALA A 174 -16.55 -9.57 -6.75
CA ALA A 174 -17.90 -9.87 -7.28
C ALA A 174 -18.65 -10.98 -6.53
N LYS A 175 -17.96 -11.85 -5.78
CA LYS A 175 -18.56 -12.92 -4.98
C LYS A 175 -18.98 -12.47 -3.57
N ASP A 176 -18.52 -11.31 -3.10
CA ASP A 176 -18.85 -10.79 -1.77
C ASP A 176 -20.19 -10.03 -1.82
N LYS A 177 -21.23 -10.61 -1.22
CA LYS A 177 -22.59 -10.03 -1.22
C LYS A 177 -22.69 -8.68 -0.48
N GLN A 178 -21.72 -8.36 0.37
CA GLN A 178 -21.70 -7.09 1.10
C GLN A 178 -21.01 -5.99 0.30
N TYR A 179 -20.21 -6.36 -0.71
CA TYR A 179 -19.49 -5.45 -1.58
C TYR A 179 -20.43 -4.77 -2.58
N GLU A 180 -20.19 -3.48 -2.82
CA GLU A 180 -20.88 -2.69 -3.83
C GLU A 180 -19.85 -2.17 -4.83
N SER A 181 -20.05 -2.50 -6.11
CA SER A 181 -19.13 -2.11 -7.19
C SER A 181 -18.94 -0.61 -7.27
N MET A 182 -17.68 -0.18 -7.42
CA MET A 182 -17.30 1.22 -7.60
C MET A 182 -17.64 1.72 -9.00
N ILE A 183 -17.59 0.84 -10.00
CA ILE A 183 -17.85 1.12 -11.40
C ILE A 183 -19.15 0.45 -11.85
N VAL A 184 -19.94 1.17 -12.64
CA VAL A 184 -21.15 0.68 -13.32
C VAL A 184 -21.13 1.19 -14.76
N ASN A 185 -21.25 0.29 -15.73
CA ASN A 185 -21.22 0.63 -17.17
C ASN A 185 -19.98 1.44 -17.58
N GLY A 186 -18.80 1.11 -17.04
CA GLY A 186 -17.53 1.77 -17.36
C GLY A 186 -17.37 3.18 -16.76
N GLN A 187 -18.26 3.59 -15.86
CA GLN A 187 -18.17 4.87 -15.16
C GLN A 187 -18.26 4.69 -13.66
N VAL A 188 -17.66 5.61 -12.92
CA VAL A 188 -17.81 5.67 -11.46
C VAL A 188 -19.30 5.75 -11.12
N ARG A 189 -19.74 4.89 -10.21
CA ARG A 189 -21.10 4.87 -9.68
C ARG A 189 -21.50 6.29 -9.22
N GLY A 190 -22.71 6.71 -9.57
CA GLY A 190 -23.23 8.07 -9.32
C GLY A 190 -24.48 8.13 -8.44
N ASP A 191 -24.75 7.08 -7.65
CA ASP A 191 -25.96 6.94 -6.82
C ASP A 191 -25.78 7.37 -5.35
N GLY A 192 -24.60 7.87 -4.98
CA GLY A 192 -24.23 8.21 -3.61
C GLY A 192 -24.00 7.01 -2.69
N GLY A 193 -23.96 5.80 -3.25
CA GLY A 193 -23.81 4.54 -2.53
C GLY A 193 -22.40 4.30 -1.98
N LYS A 194 -22.22 3.14 -1.36
CA LYS A 194 -20.94 2.77 -0.72
C LYS A 194 -19.81 2.67 -1.74
N GLY A 195 -20.12 2.17 -2.95
CA GLY A 195 -19.16 2.02 -4.04
C GLY A 195 -18.61 3.37 -4.50
N GLN A 196 -19.49 4.35 -4.73
CA GLN A 196 -19.09 5.71 -5.08
C GLN A 196 -18.22 6.35 -3.98
N ILE A 197 -18.67 6.29 -2.73
CA ILE A 197 -17.93 6.89 -1.60
C ILE A 197 -16.54 6.26 -1.46
N ALA A 198 -16.41 4.95 -1.65
CA ALA A 198 -15.12 4.27 -1.61
C ALA A 198 -14.17 4.75 -2.71
N PHE A 199 -14.65 4.85 -3.96
CA PHE A 199 -13.85 5.36 -5.07
C PHE A 199 -13.40 6.81 -4.84
N GLU A 200 -14.32 7.69 -4.43
CA GLU A 200 -14.01 9.08 -4.10
C GLU A 200 -13.00 9.18 -2.95
N THR A 201 -13.09 8.30 -1.94
CA THR A 201 -12.13 8.26 -0.83
C THR A 201 -10.74 7.85 -1.32
N ALA A 202 -10.64 6.86 -2.22
CA ALA A 202 -9.38 6.45 -2.82
C ALA A 202 -8.75 7.58 -3.65
N VAL A 203 -9.55 8.28 -4.46
CA VAL A 203 -9.11 9.48 -5.20
C VAL A 203 -8.65 10.57 -4.24
N SER A 204 -9.41 10.86 -3.17
CA SER A 204 -9.06 11.90 -2.21
C SER A 204 -7.70 11.64 -1.56
N LEU A 205 -7.36 10.40 -1.20
CA LEU A 205 -6.07 10.05 -0.61
C LEU A 205 -4.87 10.45 -1.48
N ILE A 206 -5.04 10.40 -2.80
CA ILE A 206 -3.99 10.75 -3.77
C ILE A 206 -4.03 12.25 -4.08
N TRP A 207 -5.22 12.84 -4.21
CA TRP A 207 -5.35 14.26 -4.56
C TRP A 207 -4.94 15.19 -3.43
N THR A 208 -5.32 14.88 -2.18
CA THR A 208 -4.97 15.66 -0.99
C THR A 208 -3.71 15.12 -0.30
N GLY A 209 -2.93 14.25 -0.96
CA GLY A 209 -1.77 13.59 -0.38
C GLY A 209 -0.65 14.55 0.04
N GLU A 210 -0.50 15.68 -0.65
CA GLU A 210 0.48 16.73 -0.31
C GLU A 210 0.11 17.47 0.99
N GLU A 211 -1.18 17.66 1.23
CA GLU A 211 -1.73 18.38 2.38
C GLU A 211 -1.86 17.48 3.61
N ALA A 212 -1.86 16.17 3.42
CA ALA A 212 -2.02 15.20 4.49
C ALA A 212 -0.84 15.28 5.49
N PRO A 213 -1.09 15.47 6.79
CA PRO A 213 -0.03 15.63 7.77
C PRO A 213 0.81 14.36 7.84
N ASN A 214 2.09 14.45 7.45
CA ASN A 214 3.00 13.31 7.31
C ASN A 214 2.50 12.25 6.31
N GLY A 215 1.54 12.55 5.44
CA GLY A 215 0.92 11.57 4.54
C GLY A 215 0.03 10.54 5.25
N TYR A 216 -0.47 10.83 6.46
CA TYR A 216 -1.42 9.93 7.15
C TYR A 216 -2.73 9.79 6.37
N THR A 217 -3.32 8.59 6.46
CA THR A 217 -4.50 8.20 5.65
C THR A 217 -5.79 8.21 6.47
N GLU A 218 -5.66 8.23 7.80
CA GLU A 218 -6.73 8.08 8.77
C GLU A 218 -7.84 9.12 8.59
N GLU A 219 -7.49 10.38 8.38
CA GLU A 219 -8.48 11.45 8.28
C GLU A 219 -9.43 11.23 7.10
N VAL A 220 -8.88 11.03 5.91
CA VAL A 220 -9.63 10.77 4.69
C VAL A 220 -10.42 9.46 4.79
N LEU A 221 -9.80 8.39 5.31
CA LEU A 221 -10.49 7.12 5.55
C LEU A 221 -11.67 7.29 6.51
N HIS A 222 -11.45 7.95 7.66
CA HIS A 222 -12.48 8.16 8.68
C HIS A 222 -13.66 8.97 8.13
N GLN A 223 -13.40 10.01 7.33
CA GLN A 223 -14.44 10.78 6.65
C GLN A 223 -15.24 9.89 5.68
N GLY A 224 -14.58 9.14 4.80
CA GLY A 224 -15.22 8.20 3.88
C GLY A 224 -16.07 7.16 4.58
N ARG A 225 -15.55 6.54 5.66
CA ARG A 225 -16.29 5.55 6.44
C ARG A 225 -17.48 6.15 7.19
N ARG A 226 -17.36 7.37 7.70
CA ARG A 226 -18.51 8.08 8.32
C ARG A 226 -19.61 8.33 7.30
N ARG A 227 -19.27 8.76 6.09
CA ARG A 227 -20.23 8.93 4.97
C ARG A 227 -20.95 7.62 4.64
N VAL A 228 -20.22 6.50 4.54
CA VAL A 228 -20.86 5.18 4.33
C VAL A 228 -21.81 4.83 5.48
N LYS A 229 -21.39 5.03 6.74
CA LYS A 229 -22.23 4.72 7.90
C LYS A 229 -23.50 5.57 7.94
N SER A 230 -23.46 6.84 7.52
CA SER A 230 -24.66 7.69 7.46
C SER A 230 -25.64 7.23 6.38
N VAL A 231 -25.15 6.88 5.19
CA VAL A 231 -25.99 6.35 4.09
C VAL A 231 -26.67 5.06 4.51
N VAL A 232 -25.94 4.13 5.12
CA VAL A 232 -26.50 2.84 5.59
C VAL A 232 -27.51 3.04 6.72
N ALA A 233 -27.33 4.05 7.58
CA ALA A 233 -28.25 4.35 8.67
C ALA A 233 -29.53 5.08 8.23
N GLY A 234 -29.64 5.51 6.97
CA GLY A 234 -30.76 6.33 6.48
C GLY A 234 -30.79 7.74 7.06
N SER A 235 -29.69 8.20 7.66
CA SER A 235 -29.60 9.56 8.21
C SER A 235 -29.33 10.56 7.09
N PRO A 236 -30.07 11.68 6.99
CA PRO A 236 -29.77 12.73 6.02
C PRO A 236 -28.34 13.22 6.26
N ALA A 237 -27.55 13.28 5.20
CA ALA A 237 -26.17 13.76 5.25
C ALA A 237 -26.14 15.15 5.91
N VAL A 238 -25.39 15.26 7.00
CA VAL A 238 -25.14 16.57 7.63
C VAL A 238 -24.26 17.34 6.65
N MET A 239 -24.84 18.39 6.06
CA MET A 239 -24.15 19.40 5.24
C MET A 239 -23.03 20.08 6.04
#